data_AF-A0A931CGR6-F1
#
_entry.id   AF-A0A931CGR6-F1
#
_cell.length_a   1.000
_cell.length_b   1.000
_cell.length_c   1.000
_cell.angle_alpha   90.00
_cell.angle_beta   90.00
_cell.angle_gamma   90.00
#
_symmetry.space_group_name_H-M   'P 1'
#
loop_
_entity.id
_entity.type
_entity.pdbx_description
1 polymer ?
#
loop_
_entity_poly.entity_id
_entity_poly.type
_entity_poly.pdbx_seq_one_letter_code
_entity_poly.pdbx_strand_id
1 'polypeptide(L)'
;MTWFPDPEDGQLTVAVPSDVDREKMAAAEKACRQYAPDGGERPEPDPEAIELTRQMAKCMRENGVPNFPDPQPDGGLAIDGDKLGTGPGDPTFDKAEQACSRYRPSGAVERHVEKPGGSGGA
;
A
#
# COMPACT_ATOMS: atom_id res chain seq x y z
N MET A 1 13.05 -21.88 13.77
CA MET A 1 12.28 -21.35 12.63
C MET A 1 10.91 -20.88 13.11
N THR A 2 10.83 -19.71 13.75
CA THR A 2 9.54 -19.12 14.24
C THR A 2 9.21 -17.79 13.56
N TRP A 3 10.13 -17.28 12.72
CA TRP A 3 10.02 -16.00 12.01
C TRP A 3 9.26 -16.14 10.68
N PHE A 4 9.33 -17.29 10.01
CA PHE A 4 8.51 -17.57 8.84
C PHE A 4 7.38 -18.53 9.23
N PRO A 5 6.24 -18.02 9.74
CA PRO A 5 5.08 -18.85 9.98
C PRO A 5 4.53 -19.34 8.65
N ASP A 6 4.03 -20.58 8.64
CA ASP A 6 3.29 -21.13 7.50
C ASP A 6 2.00 -20.31 7.32
N PRO A 7 1.67 -19.84 6.10
CA PRO A 7 0.54 -18.94 5.88
C PRO A 7 -0.79 -19.69 6.01
N GLU A 8 -1.50 -19.53 7.13
CA GLU A 8 -2.78 -20.21 7.38
C GLU A 8 -3.93 -19.70 6.47
N ASP A 9 -3.87 -18.43 6.03
CA ASP A 9 -4.89 -17.78 5.19
C ASP A 9 -4.36 -17.33 3.81
N GLY A 10 -3.23 -17.87 3.37
CA GLY A 10 -2.56 -17.46 2.14
C GLY A 10 -1.86 -16.09 2.20
N GLN A 11 -1.84 -15.44 3.37
CA GLN A 11 -1.01 -14.26 3.64
C GLN A 11 0.25 -14.64 4.41
N LEU A 12 1.41 -14.38 3.80
CA LEU A 12 2.72 -14.50 4.46
C LEU A 12 3.06 -13.19 5.15
N THR A 13 2.82 -13.12 6.46
CA THR A 13 3.20 -11.97 7.27
C THR A 13 4.55 -12.22 7.91
N VAL A 14 5.61 -11.63 7.33
CA VAL A 14 6.97 -11.75 7.85
C VAL A 14 7.18 -10.72 8.97
N ALA A 15 7.12 -11.16 10.22
CA ALA A 15 7.39 -10.31 11.38
C ALA A 15 8.85 -10.46 11.82
N VAL A 16 9.67 -9.42 11.60
CA VAL A 16 11.07 -9.41 12.08
C VAL A 16 11.06 -9.31 13.61
N PRO A 17 11.55 -10.32 14.35
CA PRO A 17 11.52 -10.29 15.80
C PRO A 17 12.56 -9.32 16.36
N SER A 18 12.33 -8.80 17.57
CA SER A 18 13.11 -7.70 18.16
C SER A 18 14.57 -8.04 18.50
N ASP A 19 14.93 -9.32 18.51
CA ASP A 19 16.29 -9.83 18.68
C ASP A 19 17.13 -9.81 17.39
N VAL A 20 16.49 -9.51 16.25
CA VAL A 20 17.20 -9.33 14.98
C VAL A 20 17.84 -7.95 14.94
N ASP A 21 19.15 -7.95 14.68
CA ASP A 21 19.95 -6.74 14.53
C ASP A 21 19.55 -5.98 13.25
N ARG A 22 19.09 -4.74 13.42
CA ARG A 22 18.63 -3.89 12.32
C ARG A 22 19.74 -3.59 11.30
N GLU A 23 20.99 -3.48 11.74
CA GLU A 23 22.11 -3.21 10.82
C GLU A 23 22.40 -4.45 9.96
N LYS A 24 22.32 -5.66 10.55
CA LYS A 24 22.47 -6.91 9.78
C LYS A 24 21.35 -7.10 8.76
N MET A 25 20.12 -6.71 9.10
CA MET A 25 19.00 -6.73 8.16
C MET A 25 19.20 -5.73 7.02
N ALA A 26 19.57 -4.49 7.32
CA ALA A 26 19.85 -3.48 6.31
C ALA A 26 21.00 -3.91 5.37
N ALA A 27 22.03 -4.59 5.91
CA ALA A 27 23.11 -5.15 5.11
C ALA A 27 22.63 -6.29 4.18
N ALA A 28 21.74 -7.16 4.67
CA ALA A 28 21.14 -8.23 3.88
C ALA A 28 20.23 -7.68 2.76
N GLU A 29 19.39 -6.69 3.06
CA GLU A 29 18.57 -5.97 2.07
C GLU A 29 19.44 -5.35 0.99
N LYS A 30 20.53 -4.69 1.38
CA LYS A 30 21.48 -4.09 0.43
C LYS A 30 22.17 -5.13 -0.45
N ALA A 31 22.57 -6.27 0.10
CA ALA A 31 23.22 -7.35 -0.64
C ALA A 31 22.27 -8.02 -1.65
N CYS A 32 21.00 -8.18 -1.25
CA CYS A 32 19.98 -8.84 -2.05
C CYS A 32 19.16 -7.88 -2.95
N ARG A 33 19.39 -6.57 -2.85
CA ARG A 33 18.64 -5.52 -3.54
C ARG A 33 18.44 -5.77 -5.03
N GLN A 34 19.50 -6.25 -5.70
CA GLN A 34 19.49 -6.58 -7.13
C GLN A 34 18.50 -7.69 -7.53
N TYR A 35 18.04 -8.50 -6.57
CA TYR A 35 17.09 -9.59 -6.77
C TYR A 35 15.67 -9.23 -6.34
N ALA A 36 15.48 -8.07 -5.71
CA ALA A 36 14.16 -7.58 -5.35
C ALA A 36 13.46 -6.95 -6.57
N PRO A 37 12.13 -7.06 -6.68
CA PRO A 37 11.36 -6.30 -7.66
C PRO A 37 11.63 -4.80 -7.46
N ASP A 38 11.78 -4.07 -8.58
CA ASP A 38 12.14 -2.64 -8.61
C ASP A 38 13.42 -2.28 -7.83
N GLY A 39 14.29 -3.27 -7.60
CA GLY A 39 15.51 -3.07 -6.84
C GLY A 39 15.27 -2.74 -5.37
N GLY A 40 14.14 -3.15 -4.78
CA GLY A 40 13.87 -3.01 -3.34
C GLY A 40 13.77 -1.59 -2.79
N GLU A 41 13.90 -0.58 -3.65
CA GLU A 41 13.65 0.83 -3.33
C GLU A 41 12.14 1.07 -3.38
N ARG A 42 11.57 1.69 -2.35
CA ARG A 42 10.24 2.30 -2.51
C ARG A 42 10.44 3.50 -3.42
N PRO A 43 9.70 3.62 -4.54
CA PRO A 43 9.80 4.80 -5.38
C PRO A 43 9.58 6.04 -4.51
N GLU A 44 10.45 7.04 -4.69
CA GLU A 44 10.28 8.31 -4.00
C GLU A 44 8.91 8.90 -4.33
N PRO A 45 8.27 9.56 -3.37
CA PRO A 45 6.93 10.07 -3.56
C PRO A 45 6.96 11.19 -4.61
N ASP A 46 6.26 10.96 -5.71
CA ASP A 46 6.05 11.98 -6.73
C ASP A 46 5.18 13.11 -6.16
N PRO A 47 5.66 14.38 -6.15
CA PRO A 47 4.88 15.51 -5.64
C PRO A 47 3.52 15.67 -6.32
N GLU A 48 3.43 15.35 -7.62
CA GLU A 48 2.16 15.41 -8.35
C GLU A 48 1.19 14.32 -7.86
N ALA A 49 1.68 13.10 -7.65
CA ALA A 49 0.91 12.02 -7.03
C ALA A 49 0.44 12.36 -5.59
N ILE A 50 1.26 13.04 -4.78
CA ILE A 50 0.85 13.49 -3.45
C ILE A 50 -0.33 14.47 -3.56
N GLU A 51 -0.26 15.45 -4.46
CA GLU A 51 -1.32 16.43 -4.65
C GLU A 51 -2.60 15.80 -5.22
N LEU A 52 -2.49 14.84 -6.13
CA LEU A 52 -3.64 14.05 -6.59
C LEU A 52 -4.30 13.29 -5.44
N THR A 53 -3.49 12.67 -4.57
CA THR A 53 -3.99 11.97 -3.37
C THR A 53 -4.69 12.92 -2.40
N ARG A 54 -4.19 14.16 -2.23
CA ARG A 54 -4.87 15.20 -1.43
C ARG A 54 -6.22 15.58 -2.03
N GLN A 55 -6.29 15.73 -3.35
CA GLN A 55 -7.55 16.04 -4.05
C GLN A 55 -8.55 14.89 -3.91
N MET A 56 -8.08 13.65 -3.98
CA MET A 56 -8.90 12.47 -3.71
C MET A 56 -9.44 12.49 -2.28
N ALA A 57 -8.58 12.72 -1.28
CA ALA A 57 -8.99 12.77 0.13
C ALA A 57 -10.06 13.83 0.37
N LYS A 58 -9.88 15.02 -0.19
CA LYS A 58 -10.89 16.09 -0.14
C LYS A 58 -12.20 15.67 -0.80
N CYS A 59 -12.14 15.09 -2.00
CA CYS A 59 -13.30 14.63 -2.74
C CYS A 59 -14.10 13.56 -1.95
N MET A 60 -13.41 12.60 -1.30
CA MET A 60 -14.05 11.58 -0.48
C MET A 60 -14.81 12.19 0.71
N ARG A 61 -14.23 13.20 1.37
CA ARG A 61 -14.90 13.95 2.44
C ARG A 61 -16.14 14.68 1.97
N GLU A 62 -16.09 15.27 0.78
CA GLU A 62 -17.23 15.95 0.16
C GLU A 62 -18.34 14.97 -0.29
N ASN A 63 -18.00 13.71 -0.58
CA ASN A 63 -18.93 12.68 -1.06
C ASN A 63 -19.42 11.71 0.03
N GLY A 64 -19.35 12.10 1.30
CA GLY A 64 -19.97 11.37 2.40
C GLY A 64 -19.02 10.50 3.23
N VAL A 65 -17.70 10.63 3.02
CA VAL A 65 -16.68 9.97 3.85
C VAL A 65 -15.90 11.03 4.65
N PRO A 66 -16.53 11.71 5.63
CA PRO A 66 -15.94 12.90 6.29
C PRO A 66 -14.64 12.62 7.04
N ASN A 67 -14.44 11.37 7.48
CA ASN A 67 -13.26 10.94 8.23
C ASN A 67 -12.11 10.45 7.33
N PHE A 68 -12.20 10.65 6.00
CA PHE A 68 -11.12 10.23 5.11
C PHE A 68 -9.84 11.04 5.38
N PRO A 69 -8.69 10.38 5.65
CA PRO A 69 -7.46 11.05 6.06
C PRO A 69 -6.76 11.75 4.90
N ASP A 70 -5.93 12.74 5.22
CA ASP A 70 -5.01 13.35 4.25
C ASP A 70 -3.72 12.52 4.10
N PRO A 71 -3.04 12.58 2.95
CA PRO A 71 -1.79 11.87 2.74
C PRO A 71 -0.66 12.46 3.57
N GLN A 72 0.19 11.57 4.05
CA GLN A 72 1.45 11.89 4.72
C GLN A 72 2.47 12.46 3.74
N PRO A 73 3.60 13.04 4.22
CA PRO A 73 4.65 13.58 3.36
C PRO A 73 5.25 12.57 2.38
N ASP A 74 5.14 11.27 2.68
CA ASP A 74 5.55 10.15 1.82
C ASP A 74 4.47 9.72 0.82
N GLY A 75 3.35 10.45 0.73
CA GLY A 75 2.20 10.12 -0.12
C GLY A 75 1.30 9.01 0.41
N GLY A 76 1.62 8.41 1.55
CA GLY A 76 0.84 7.33 2.15
C GLY A 76 -0.47 7.81 2.79
N LEU A 77 -1.51 6.97 2.74
CA LEU A 77 -2.78 7.17 3.46
C LEU A 77 -2.86 6.23 4.67
N ALA A 78 -3.00 6.80 5.86
CA ALA A 78 -3.24 6.04 7.09
C ALA A 78 -4.73 5.77 7.27
N ILE A 79 -5.27 4.82 6.49
CA ILE A 79 -6.67 4.41 6.58
C ILE A 79 -6.87 3.50 7.78
N ASP A 80 -7.73 3.93 8.70
CA ASP A 80 -8.15 3.19 9.89
C ASP A 80 -9.65 2.93 9.73
N GLY A 81 -10.03 1.67 9.48
CA GLY A 81 -11.42 1.31 9.16
C GLY A 81 -12.41 1.64 10.27
N ASP A 82 -12.01 1.48 11.53
CA ASP A 82 -12.83 1.81 12.69
C ASP A 82 -13.10 3.31 12.80
N LYS A 83 -12.10 4.15 12.49
CA LYS A 83 -12.25 5.61 12.47
C LYS A 83 -12.96 6.12 11.22
N LEU A 84 -12.81 5.42 10.10
CA LEU A 84 -13.44 5.80 8.85
C LEU A 84 -14.96 5.66 8.92
N GLY A 85 -15.45 4.66 9.66
CA GLY A 85 -16.89 4.41 9.88
C GLY A 85 -17.62 3.93 8.62
N THR A 86 -16.88 3.66 7.55
CA THR A 86 -17.32 3.17 6.25
C THR A 86 -16.11 2.53 5.55
N GLY A 87 -16.32 1.80 4.46
CA GLY A 87 -15.24 1.12 3.74
C GLY A 87 -15.73 0.42 2.48
N PRO A 88 -14.85 -0.31 1.78
CA PRO A 88 -15.21 -1.02 0.56
C PRO A 88 -16.42 -1.94 0.76
N GLY A 89 -17.44 -1.80 -0.10
CA GLY A 89 -18.71 -2.51 0.02
C GLY A 89 -19.80 -1.74 0.78
N ASP A 90 -19.47 -0.61 1.39
CA ASP A 90 -20.45 0.37 1.85
C ASP A 90 -20.91 1.25 0.67
N PRO A 91 -22.23 1.40 0.43
CA PRO A 91 -22.74 2.19 -0.69
C PRO A 91 -22.30 3.66 -0.69
N THR A 92 -21.99 4.23 0.47
CA THR A 92 -21.50 5.62 0.59
C THR A 92 -20.06 5.70 0.13
N PHE A 93 -19.22 4.78 0.61
CA PHE A 93 -17.81 4.71 0.22
C PHE A 93 -17.65 4.39 -1.26
N ASP A 94 -18.35 3.38 -1.78
CA ASP A 94 -18.24 2.96 -3.17
C ASP A 94 -18.67 4.06 -4.15
N LYS A 95 -19.72 4.83 -3.81
CA LYS A 95 -20.15 6.00 -4.60
C LYS A 95 -19.11 7.12 -4.55
N ALA A 96 -18.58 7.40 -3.36
CA ALA A 96 -17.53 8.41 -3.20
C ALA A 96 -16.28 8.03 -4.00
N GLU A 97 -15.85 6.77 -3.92
CA GLU A 97 -14.70 6.27 -4.67
C GLU A 97 -14.90 6.40 -6.19
N GLN A 98 -16.08 6.01 -6.70
CA GLN A 98 -16.39 6.17 -8.12
C GLN A 98 -16.37 7.64 -8.55
N ALA A 99 -16.98 8.54 -7.78
CA ALA A 99 -16.99 9.97 -8.06
C ALA A 99 -15.58 10.58 -8.04
N CYS A 100 -14.72 10.07 -7.15
CA CYS A 100 -13.36 10.56 -6.93
C CYS A 100 -12.28 9.80 -7.71
N SER A 101 -12.65 8.80 -8.50
CA SER A 101 -11.74 7.90 -9.23
C SER A 101 -10.72 8.62 -10.11
N ARG A 102 -11.08 9.80 -10.64
CA ARG A 102 -10.18 10.66 -11.43
C ARG A 102 -8.94 11.16 -10.70
N TYR A 103 -8.96 11.15 -9.37
CA TYR A 103 -7.87 11.61 -8.51
C TYR A 103 -7.03 10.46 -7.96
N ARG A 104 -7.38 9.21 -8.25
CA ARG A 104 -6.60 8.07 -7.81
C ARG A 104 -5.25 8.12 -8.54
N PRO A 105 -4.12 8.27 -7.82
CA PRO A 105 -2.83 8.10 -8.46
C PRO A 105 -2.73 6.64 -8.87
N SER A 106 -2.29 6.40 -10.11
CA SER A 106 -2.03 5.06 -10.67
C SER A 106 -0.98 4.25 -9.87
N GLY A 107 -0.43 4.80 -8.79
CA GLY A 107 0.56 4.18 -7.90
C GLY A 107 0.13 4.00 -6.45
N ALA A 108 -1.12 4.33 -6.07
CA ALA A 108 -1.65 3.99 -4.75
C ALA A 108 -2.10 2.51 -4.75
N VAL A 109 -1.11 1.64 -4.55
CA VAL A 109 -1.24 0.19 -4.44
C VAL A 109 -1.65 -0.48 -5.76
N GLU A 110 -0.69 -0.62 -6.68
CA GLU A 110 -0.56 -1.88 -7.40
C GLU A 110 -0.32 -2.94 -6.32
N ARG A 111 -1.39 -3.37 -5.63
CA ARG A 111 -1.43 -4.76 -5.20
C ARG A 111 -1.37 -5.46 -6.52
N HIS A 112 -0.19 -5.98 -6.88
CA HIS A 112 -0.11 -7.02 -7.87
C HIS A 112 -1.21 -8.02 -7.51
N VAL A 113 -2.33 -7.92 -8.20
CA VAL A 113 -3.21 -9.05 -8.43
C VAL A 113 -2.37 -9.88 -9.36
N GLU A 114 -1.44 -10.65 -8.77
CA GLU A 114 -0.69 -11.67 -9.44
C GLU A 114 -1.74 -12.69 -9.87
N LYS A 115 -2.29 -12.48 -11.06
CA LYS A 115 -3.06 -13.50 -11.74
C LYS A 115 -2.06 -14.60 -12.08
N PRO A 116 -2.33 -15.86 -11.74
CA PRO A 116 -1.35 -16.92 -11.89
C PRO A 116 -1.19 -17.23 -13.38
N GLY A 117 0.07 -17.23 -13.83
CA GLY A 117 0.48 -18.06 -14.96
C GLY A 117 1.27 -17.37 -16.07
N GLY A 118 2.49 -17.88 -16.30
CA GLY A 118 2.92 -18.17 -17.66
C GLY A 118 4.31 -17.69 -18.09
N SER A 119 5.32 -18.51 -17.78
CA SER A 119 6.40 -18.99 -18.67
C SER A 119 7.23 -18.02 -19.54
N GLY A 120 8.56 -18.19 -19.44
CA GLY A 120 9.39 -18.39 -20.64
C GLY A 120 10.63 -17.50 -20.75
N GLY A 121 11.76 -18.02 -20.27
CA GLY A 121 13.09 -17.50 -20.58
C GLY A 121 13.71 -18.18 -21.81
N ALA A 122 14.80 -17.58 -22.30
CA ALA A 122 15.84 -18.21 -23.10
C ALA A 122 17.20 -17.86 -22.48
#